data_AF-B0TSU5-F1
#
_entry.id   AF-B0TSU5-F1
#
_cell.length_a   1.000
_cell.length_b   1.000
_cell.length_c   1.000
_cell.angle_alpha   90.00
_cell.angle_beta   90.00
_cell.angle_gamma   90.00
#
_symmetry.space_group_name_H-M   'P 1'
#
loop_
_entity.id
_entity.type
_entity.pdbx_description
1 polymer ?
#
loop_
_entity_poly.entity_id
_entity_poly.type
_entity_poly.pdbx_seq_one_letter_code
_entity_poly.pdbx_strand_id
1 'polypeptide(L)'
;MNEVTFETSWGAKLSFSPIVSKAVADTFEIESDEWQGFADMDFHSANGLAKKLGKRLPTSTELHELHLWLSKNSDWSWPTSANAYWSSTPSRLGGHYAVLLCNANCVCNSDERHCYVSYVSSESVPL
;
A
#
# COMPACT_ATOMS: atom_id res chain seq x y z
N MET A 1 -7.95 10.44 7.26
CA MET A 1 -6.79 9.57 7.53
C MET A 1 -5.55 10.35 7.19
N ASN A 2 -4.54 10.32 8.06
CA ASN A 2 -3.31 11.10 7.89
C ASN A 2 -2.18 10.22 7.34
N GLU A 3 -1.14 10.87 6.82
CA GLU A 3 0.11 10.18 6.47
C GLU A 3 0.72 9.56 7.74
N VAL A 4 1.27 8.35 7.60
CA VAL A 4 1.96 7.63 8.67
C VAL A 4 3.46 7.67 8.39
N THR A 5 4.23 8.32 9.26
CA THR A 5 5.67 8.43 9.13
C THR A 5 6.38 7.75 10.30
N PHE A 6 7.34 6.87 10.00
CA PHE A 6 8.13 6.19 11.03
C PHE A 6 9.51 5.77 10.49
N GLU A 7 10.40 5.43 11.41
CA GLU A 7 11.70 4.81 11.11
C GLU A 7 11.57 3.29 11.15
N THR A 8 12.06 2.62 10.10
CA THR A 8 12.05 1.16 9.98
C THR A 8 13.12 0.50 10.83
N SER A 9 13.02 -0.81 11.01
CA SER A 9 14.07 -1.62 11.67
C SER A 9 15.46 -1.52 11.04
N TRP A 10 15.58 -1.03 9.80
CA TRP A 10 16.85 -0.79 9.10
C TRP A 10 17.25 0.70 9.02
N GLY A 11 16.60 1.57 9.79
CA GLY A 11 16.97 2.98 9.92
C GLY A 11 16.52 3.87 8.76
N ALA A 12 15.61 3.40 7.90
CA ALA A 12 15.03 4.24 6.86
C ALA A 12 13.77 4.94 7.37
N LYS A 13 13.64 6.24 7.09
CA LYS A 13 12.40 6.98 7.34
C LYS A 13 11.43 6.78 6.18
N LEU A 14 10.27 6.22 6.47
CA LEU A 14 9.20 5.99 5.49
C LEU A 14 7.98 6.85 5.82
N SER A 15 7.36 7.40 4.77
CA SER A 15 6.06 8.07 4.84
C SER A 15 5.04 7.32 4.00
N PHE A 16 4.07 6.68 4.65
CA PHE A 16 2.94 6.02 4.02
C PHE A 16 1.77 6.99 3.88
N SER A 17 1.38 7.24 2.64
CA SER A 17 0.15 7.97 2.35
C SER A 17 -1.08 7.23 2.92
N PRO A 18 -2.16 7.97 3.22
CA PRO A 18 -3.45 7.36 3.49
C PRO A 18 -3.84 6.37 2.41
N ILE A 19 -4.65 5.37 2.77
CA ILE A 19 -5.27 4.49 1.79
C ILE A 19 -6.02 5.33 0.73
N VAL A 20 -5.89 4.91 -0.52
CA VAL A 20 -6.49 5.61 -1.67
C VAL A 20 -8.01 5.46 -1.62
N SER A 21 -8.73 6.58 -1.64
CA SER A 21 -10.18 6.57 -1.82
C SER A 21 -10.56 6.42 -3.29
N LYS A 22 -11.77 5.91 -3.56
CA LYS A 22 -12.30 5.81 -4.92
C LYS A 22 -12.27 7.16 -5.66
N ALA A 23 -12.66 8.22 -4.97
CA ALA A 23 -12.64 9.58 -5.52
C ALA A 23 -11.25 10.06 -5.96
N VAL A 24 -10.18 9.66 -5.25
CA VAL A 24 -8.81 9.96 -5.67
C VAL A 24 -8.47 9.21 -6.96
N ALA A 25 -8.77 7.92 -7.05
CA ALA A 25 -8.53 7.15 -8.27
C ALA A 25 -9.29 7.74 -9.48
N ASP A 26 -10.55 8.14 -9.29
CA ASP A 26 -11.38 8.76 -10.33
C ASP A 26 -10.80 10.10 -10.81
N THR A 27 -10.26 10.92 -9.90
CA THR A 27 -9.62 12.21 -10.24
C THR A 27 -8.44 12.03 -11.19
N PHE A 28 -7.77 10.88 -11.12
CA PHE A 28 -6.64 10.54 -11.98
C PHE A 28 -7.02 9.60 -13.12
N GLU A 29 -8.32 9.37 -13.37
CA GLU A 29 -8.83 8.49 -14.42
C GLU A 29 -8.21 7.07 -14.34
N ILE A 30 -8.12 6.54 -13.11
CA ILE A 30 -7.59 5.19 -12.84
C ILE A 30 -8.76 4.24 -12.61
N GLU A 31 -8.78 3.17 -13.39
CA GLU A 31 -9.76 2.08 -13.22
C GLU A 31 -9.61 1.46 -11.84
N SER A 32 -10.74 1.34 -11.13
CA SER A 32 -10.81 0.80 -9.79
C SER A 32 -12.25 0.51 -9.43
N ASP A 33 -12.45 -0.53 -8.63
CA ASP A 33 -13.68 -0.76 -7.90
C ASP A 33 -13.68 0.03 -6.58
N GLU A 34 -14.83 -0.01 -5.88
CA GLU A 34 -14.96 0.55 -4.54
C GLU A 34 -15.27 -0.55 -3.54
N TRP A 35 -14.46 -0.63 -2.48
CA TRP A 35 -14.73 -1.48 -1.33
C TRP A 35 -14.61 -0.64 -0.05
N GLN A 36 -15.73 -0.51 0.68
CA GLN A 36 -15.82 0.28 1.92
C GLN A 36 -15.37 1.75 1.79
N GLY A 37 -15.61 2.40 0.64
CA GLY A 37 -15.19 3.78 0.39
C GLY A 37 -13.76 3.93 -0.10
N PHE A 38 -13.02 2.84 -0.22
CA PHE A 38 -11.64 2.81 -0.69
C PHE A 38 -11.56 2.25 -2.11
N ALA A 39 -10.56 2.73 -2.85
CA ALA A 39 -10.30 2.20 -4.16
C ALA A 39 -9.72 0.77 -4.02
N ASP A 40 -10.34 -0.16 -4.72
CA ASP A 40 -9.92 -1.55 -4.81
C ASP A 40 -9.50 -1.80 -6.26
N MET A 41 -8.21 -2.08 -6.49
CA MET A 41 -7.66 -2.00 -7.85
C MET A 41 -6.67 -3.12 -8.12
N ASP A 42 -6.57 -3.50 -9.39
CA ASP A 42 -5.52 -4.38 -9.90
C ASP A 42 -4.12 -3.73 -9.76
N PHE A 43 -3.08 -4.53 -9.93
CA PHE A 43 -1.71 -4.06 -9.74
C PHE A 43 -1.29 -3.01 -10.79
N HIS A 44 -1.74 -3.14 -12.04
CA HIS A 44 -1.41 -2.21 -13.12
C HIS A 44 -1.98 -0.82 -12.82
N SER A 45 -3.25 -0.76 -12.43
CA SER A 45 -3.95 0.45 -12.02
C SER A 45 -3.32 1.08 -10.78
N ALA A 46 -2.97 0.26 -9.77
CA ALA A 46 -2.25 0.70 -8.57
C ALA A 46 -0.91 1.36 -8.88
N ASN A 47 -0.12 0.73 -9.75
CA ASN A 47 1.18 1.22 -10.17
C ASN A 47 1.07 2.45 -11.10
N GLY A 48 0.05 2.49 -11.96
CA GLY A 48 -0.26 3.63 -12.81
C GLY A 48 -0.56 4.88 -11.99
N LEU A 49 -1.41 4.75 -10.96
CA LEU A 49 -1.73 5.84 -10.04
C LEU A 49 -0.51 6.28 -9.22
N ALA A 50 0.33 5.33 -8.75
CA ALA A 50 1.57 5.66 -8.03
C ALA A 50 2.45 6.62 -8.84
N LYS A 51 2.63 6.34 -10.15
CA LYS A 51 3.42 7.19 -11.07
C LYS A 51 2.79 8.56 -11.26
N LYS A 52 1.47 8.65 -11.43
CA LYS A 52 0.75 9.94 -11.55
C LYS A 52 0.89 10.79 -10.29
N LEU A 53 0.99 10.16 -9.12
CA LEU A 53 1.20 10.83 -7.83
C LEU A 53 2.68 11.13 -7.51
N GLY A 54 3.63 10.72 -8.36
CA GLY A 54 5.06 10.85 -8.06
C GLY A 54 5.52 10.02 -6.87
N LYS A 55 4.82 8.92 -6.57
CA LYS A 55 5.11 7.99 -5.47
C LYS A 55 5.40 6.59 -6.02
N ARG A 56 5.60 5.63 -5.12
CA ARG A 56 5.72 4.21 -5.46
C ARG A 56 4.85 3.34 -4.56
N LEU A 57 4.55 2.14 -5.04
CA LEU A 57 4.03 1.08 -4.18
C LEU A 57 5.10 0.66 -3.17
N PRO A 58 4.72 0.41 -1.91
CA PRO A 58 5.61 -0.14 -0.89
C PRO A 58 6.05 -1.55 -1.28
N THR A 59 7.18 -2.02 -0.76
CA THR A 59 7.54 -3.44 -0.80
C THR A 59 6.77 -4.22 0.28
N SER A 60 6.73 -5.55 0.18
CA SER A 60 6.08 -6.39 1.19
C SER A 60 6.76 -6.25 2.56
N THR A 61 8.08 -6.05 2.59
CA THR A 61 8.84 -5.75 3.81
C THR A 61 8.45 -4.41 4.43
N GLU A 62 8.23 -3.38 3.62
CA GLU A 62 7.78 -2.08 4.14
C GLU A 62 6.35 -2.13 4.69
N LEU A 63 5.46 -2.90 4.05
CA LEU A 63 4.11 -3.17 4.59
C LEU A 63 4.15 -3.98 5.89
N HIS A 64 5.14 -4.87 6.05
CA HIS A 64 5.35 -5.56 7.33
C HIS A 64 5.73 -4.57 8.45
N GLU A 65 6.63 -3.62 8.18
CA GLU A 65 6.96 -2.57 9.16
C GLU A 65 5.75 -1.68 9.48
N LEU A 66 4.93 -1.34 8.48
CA LEU A 66 3.68 -0.62 8.70
C LEU A 66 2.73 -1.40 9.63
N HIS A 67 2.58 -2.71 9.43
CA HIS A 67 1.82 -3.56 10.34
C HIS A 67 2.36 -3.48 11.78
N LEU A 68 3.68 -3.61 11.97
CA LEU A 68 4.30 -3.51 13.29
C LEU A 68 4.05 -2.13 13.92
N TRP A 69 4.12 -1.06 13.14
CA TRP A 69 3.81 0.28 13.62
C TRP A 69 2.35 0.44 14.04
N LEU A 70 1.40 0.00 13.21
CA LEU A 70 -0.04 0.05 13.50
C LEU A 70 -0.43 -0.81 14.71
N SER A 71 0.25 -1.94 14.92
CA SER A 71 0.01 -2.78 16.11
C SER A 71 0.37 -2.09 17.43
N LYS A 72 1.35 -1.17 17.39
CA LYS A 72 1.81 -0.37 18.55
C LYS A 72 1.07 0.96 18.67
N ASN A 73 0.62 1.51 17.55
CA ASN A 73 -0.07 2.78 17.45
C ASN A 73 -1.44 2.50 16.84
N SER A 74 -2.43 2.19 17.68
CA SER A 74 -3.78 1.81 17.23
C SER A 74 -4.49 2.97 16.53
N ASP A 75 -4.14 3.20 15.27
CA ASP A 75 -4.85 4.08 14.35
C ASP A 75 -5.98 3.28 13.69
N TRP A 76 -7.16 3.38 14.29
CA TRP A 76 -8.38 2.73 13.83
C TRP A 76 -8.87 3.20 12.46
N SER A 77 -8.25 4.23 11.88
CA SER A 77 -8.62 4.68 10.54
C SER A 77 -8.11 3.74 9.45
N TRP A 78 -7.01 3.02 9.66
CA TRP A 78 -6.46 2.09 8.67
C TRP A 78 -7.27 0.78 8.60
N PRO A 79 -7.83 0.41 7.43
CA PRO A 79 -8.61 -0.82 7.31
C PRO A 79 -7.66 -2.03 7.20
N THR A 80 -7.20 -2.53 8.34
CA THR A 80 -6.19 -3.60 8.42
C THR A 80 -6.75 -5.00 8.17
N SER A 81 -8.05 -5.21 8.37
CA SER A 81 -8.71 -6.51 8.32
C SER A 81 -9.64 -6.72 7.11
N ALA A 82 -9.85 -5.70 6.28
CA ALA A 82 -10.87 -5.73 5.23
C ALA A 82 -10.35 -6.26 3.88
N ASN A 83 -9.13 -5.90 3.47
CA ASN A 83 -8.48 -6.42 2.27
C ASN A 83 -6.96 -6.36 2.40
N ALA A 84 -6.25 -7.03 1.49
CA ALA A 84 -4.79 -6.95 1.38
C ALA A 84 -4.35 -5.64 0.72
N TYR A 85 -3.11 -5.24 0.94
CA TYR A 85 -2.48 -4.04 0.38
C TYR A 85 -1.44 -4.42 -0.66
N TRP A 86 -1.50 -3.81 -1.84
CA TRP A 86 -0.55 -4.09 -2.91
C TRP A 86 0.89 -3.76 -2.52
N SER A 87 1.82 -4.65 -2.88
CA SER A 87 3.25 -4.41 -2.79
C SER A 87 3.92 -4.46 -4.16
N SER A 88 5.04 -3.75 -4.32
CA SER A 88 5.92 -3.83 -5.48
C SER A 88 6.84 -5.06 -5.48
N THR A 89 6.75 -5.95 -4.49
CA THR A 89 7.61 -7.13 -4.40
C THR A 89 7.12 -8.21 -5.36
N PRO A 90 7.94 -8.63 -6.34
CA PRO A 90 7.54 -9.66 -7.29
C PRO A 90 7.45 -11.03 -6.63
N SER A 91 6.50 -11.84 -7.08
CA SER A 91 6.38 -13.24 -6.68
C SER A 91 7.14 -14.17 -7.62
N ARG A 92 7.65 -15.27 -7.07
CA ARG A 92 8.30 -16.34 -7.87
C ARG A 92 7.31 -17.10 -8.76
N LEU A 93 6.01 -17.00 -8.45
CA LEU A 93 4.94 -17.65 -9.21
C LEU A 93 4.37 -16.74 -10.31
N GLY A 94 4.95 -15.55 -10.51
CA GLY A 94 4.40 -14.50 -11.36
C GLY A 94 3.55 -13.50 -10.58
N GLY A 95 3.43 -12.28 -11.11
CA GLY A 95 2.75 -11.16 -10.46
C GLY A 95 3.48 -10.64 -9.22
N HIS A 96 2.72 -10.02 -8.32
CA HIS A 96 3.24 -9.35 -7.12
C HIS A 96 2.58 -9.85 -5.83
N TYR A 97 3.24 -9.63 -4.70
CA TYR A 97 2.65 -9.89 -3.40
C TYR A 97 1.70 -8.76 -2.99
N ALA A 98 0.65 -9.12 -2.23
CA ALA A 98 -0.07 -8.18 -1.38
C ALA A 98 0.05 -8.62 0.09
N VAL A 99 -0.16 -7.71 1.02
CA VAL A 99 0.01 -7.96 2.46
C VAL A 99 -1.28 -7.68 3.22
N LEU A 100 -1.72 -8.62 4.05
CA LEU A 100 -2.80 -8.41 5.02
C LEU A 100 -2.22 -7.72 6.26
N LEU A 101 -2.58 -6.45 6.49
CA LEU A 101 -2.03 -5.67 7.60
C LEU A 101 -2.54 -6.10 8.99
N CYS A 102 -3.53 -6.99 9.09
CA CYS A 102 -3.98 -7.51 10.39
C CYS A 102 -3.02 -8.56 10.99
N ASN A 103 -2.24 -9.26 10.16
CA ASN A 103 -1.34 -10.34 10.59
C ASN A 103 -0.03 -10.41 9.80
N ALA A 104 0.25 -9.40 8.97
CA ALA A 104 1.38 -9.31 8.05
C ALA A 104 1.55 -10.50 7.09
N ASN A 105 0.49 -11.27 6.84
CA ASN A 105 0.56 -12.38 5.91
C ASN A 105 0.72 -11.87 4.47
N CYS A 106 1.74 -12.36 3.79
CA CYS A 106 1.97 -12.08 2.38
C CYS A 106 1.19 -13.08 1.53
N VAL A 107 0.29 -12.58 0.70
CA VAL A 107 -0.45 -13.37 -0.27
C VAL A 107 0.14 -13.13 -1.66
N CYS A 108 0.50 -14.21 -2.35
CA CYS A 108 0.82 -14.14 -3.77
C CYS A 108 -0.50 -13.96 -4.52
N ASN A 109 -0.61 -12.89 -5.29
CA ASN A 109 -1.81 -12.61 -6.08
C ASN A 109 -1.45 -12.58 -7.56
N SER A 110 -2.39 -12.99 -8.41
CA SER A 110 -2.36 -12.53 -9.80
C SER A 110 -2.48 -11.01 -9.79
N ASP A 111 -1.79 -10.35 -10.72
CA ASP A 111 -1.84 -8.89 -10.85
C ASP A 111 -3.25 -8.38 -11.19
N GLU A 112 -4.18 -9.27 -11.54
CA GLU A 112 -5.61 -9.01 -11.80
C GLU A 112 -6.47 -8.91 -10.53
N ARG A 113 -5.97 -9.33 -9.36
CA ARG A 113 -6.76 -9.25 -8.12
C ARG A 113 -6.90 -7.81 -7.66
N HIS A 114 -8.08 -7.44 -7.16
CA HIS A 114 -8.27 -6.13 -6.55
C HIS A 114 -7.80 -6.14 -5.08
N CYS A 115 -6.90 -5.20 -4.77
CA CYS A 115 -6.41 -4.95 -3.43
C CYS A 115 -6.45 -3.45 -3.10
N TYR A 116 -6.40 -3.15 -1.80
CA TYR A 116 -6.19 -1.79 -1.32
C TYR A 116 -4.80 -1.28 -1.66
N VAL A 117 -4.68 0.05 -1.69
CA VAL A 117 -3.44 0.71 -2.05
C VAL A 117 -3.11 1.83 -1.07
N SER A 118 -1.87 1.80 -0.60
CA SER A 118 -1.18 2.93 0.00
C SER A 118 0.17 3.06 -0.70
N TYR A 119 0.63 4.29 -0.85
CA TYR A 119 1.91 4.61 -1.46
C TYR A 119 2.92 5.11 -0.44
N VAL A 120 4.18 4.89 -0.75
CA VAL A 120 5.29 5.43 0.05
C VAL A 120 6.06 6.49 -0.71
N SER A 121 6.42 7.55 0.01
CA SER A 121 7.52 8.45 -0.32
C SER A 121 8.73 8.06 0.51
N SER A 122 9.86 7.83 -0.14
CA SER A 122 11.15 7.82 0.56
C SER A 122 11.76 9.21 0.43
N GLU A 123 12.00 9.91 1.54
CA GLU A 123 12.97 10.98 1.53
C GLU A 123 14.31 10.33 1.15
N SER A 124 14.83 10.65 -0.04
CA SER A 124 16.18 10.26 -0.39
C SER A 124 17.11 10.87 0.65
N VAL A 125 17.71 10.05 1.52
CA VAL A 125 18.84 10.50 2.33
C VAL A 125 19.89 11.00 1.35
N PRO A 126 20.28 12.29 1.37
CA PRO A 126 21.38 12.75 0.56
C PRO A 126 22.61 11.94 0.96
N LEU A 127 23.24 11.27 -0.02
CA LEU A 127 24.53 10.61 0.15
C LEU A 127 25.60 11.60 0.64
#